data_AF-A0A075FKW8-F1
#
_entry.id   AF-A0A075FKW8-F1
#
_cell.length_a   1.000
_cell.length_b   1.000
_cell.length_c   1.000
_cell.angle_alpha   90.00
_cell.angle_beta   90.00
_cell.angle_gamma   90.00
#
_symmetry.space_group_name_H-M   'P 1'
#
loop_
_entity.id
_entity.type
_entity.pdbx_description
1 polymer ?
#
loop_
_entity_poly.entity_id
_entity_poly.type
_entity_poly.pdbx_seq_one_letter_code
_entity_poly.pdbx_strand_id
1 'polypeptide(L)'
;MGPKKKYMQGKASDLEHELNIIDAQLEAITEERKIVQAKLSAYQNIERKFEVASSYRKLLTEATTLQNSYYEKMNESMRDRGYYDRVAELTEGEQLKIMQRILLEDEASLTQENMLNEIIDRKHLKEYLSGALGIFRIPATMGLTAEYRTDYLWFTVVSPRGLWDKDLDSEAKTMLSGYVSKDASKSIYIREVDSTDPWTMRFLIIAAKARINDLETFKEMDILYNQTTQGERLLSHSYLLEQGVHVSSNHELKSTTKIEDTN
;
A
#
# COMPACT_ATOMS: atom_id res chain seq x y z
N MET A 1 -13.75 20.46 100.11
CA MET A 1 -13.11 19.87 98.91
C MET A 1 -12.60 21.02 98.03
N GLY A 2 -11.29 21.04 97.75
CA GLY A 2 -10.56 22.29 97.46
C GLY A 2 -10.64 22.83 96.01
N PRO A 3 -10.43 24.15 95.83
CA PRO A 3 -10.55 24.87 94.55
C PRO A 3 -9.59 24.40 93.45
N LYS A 4 -8.44 23.80 93.79
CA LYS A 4 -7.50 23.22 92.82
C LYS A 4 -8.08 22.05 92.02
N LYS A 5 -9.00 21.27 92.60
CA LYS A 5 -9.60 20.10 91.92
C LYS A 5 -10.57 20.53 90.82
N LYS A 6 -11.36 21.60 91.05
CA LYS A 6 -12.23 22.21 90.02
C LYS A 6 -11.44 22.84 88.86
N TYR A 7 -10.31 23.49 89.15
CA TYR A 7 -9.46 24.09 88.12
C TYR A 7 -8.81 23.03 87.21
N MET A 8 -8.31 21.93 87.81
CA MET A 8 -7.76 20.80 87.04
C MET A 8 -8.83 20.10 86.20
N GLN A 9 -10.08 20.06 86.67
CA GLN A 9 -11.19 19.45 85.95
C GLN A 9 -11.67 20.33 84.78
N GLY A 10 -11.60 21.65 84.91
CA GLY A 10 -11.80 22.59 83.80
C GLY A 10 -10.74 22.44 82.72
N LYS A 11 -9.45 22.40 83.10
CA LYS A 11 -8.36 22.17 82.15
C LYS A 11 -8.44 20.81 81.44
N ALA A 12 -8.90 19.77 82.14
CA ALA A 12 -9.13 18.46 81.53
C ALA A 12 -10.26 18.51 80.48
N SER A 13 -11.33 19.25 80.77
CA SER A 13 -12.43 19.46 79.82
C SER A 13 -11.99 20.30 78.62
N ASP A 14 -11.15 21.32 78.81
CA ASP A 14 -10.63 22.15 77.72
C ASP A 14 -9.70 21.32 76.81
N LEU A 15 -8.83 20.48 77.40
CA LEU A 15 -7.97 19.56 76.66
C LEU A 15 -8.75 18.48 75.90
N GLU A 16 -9.85 17.95 76.47
CA GLU A 16 -10.75 17.04 75.75
C GLU A 16 -11.45 17.72 74.58
N HIS A 17 -11.82 19.00 74.74
CA HIS A 17 -12.42 19.76 73.65
C HIS A 17 -11.42 20.01 72.52
N GLU A 18 -10.17 20.39 72.84
CA GLU A 18 -9.10 20.53 71.85
C GLU A 18 -8.78 19.20 71.16
N LEU A 19 -8.76 18.08 71.89
CA LEU A 19 -8.59 16.74 71.31
C LEU A 19 -9.68 16.41 70.29
N ASN A 20 -10.95 16.66 70.64
CA ASN A 20 -12.07 16.40 69.72
C ASN A 20 -12.03 17.29 68.47
N ILE A 21 -11.56 18.55 68.59
CA ILE A 21 -11.38 19.44 67.45
C ILE A 21 -10.28 18.92 66.53
N ILE A 22 -9.15 18.49 67.11
CA ILE A 22 -8.02 17.94 66.36
C ILE A 22 -8.44 16.65 65.65
N ASP A 23 -9.19 15.75 66.31
CA ASP A 23 -9.69 14.52 65.70
C ASP A 23 -10.64 14.79 64.53
N ALA A 24 -11.55 15.77 64.67
CA ALA A 24 -12.43 16.19 63.58
C ALA A 24 -11.66 16.79 62.39
N GLN A 25 -10.59 17.56 62.65
CA GLN A 25 -9.70 18.07 61.60
C GLN A 25 -8.92 16.93 60.93
N LEU A 26 -8.50 15.92 61.71
CA LEU A 26 -7.79 14.76 61.20
C LEU A 26 -8.69 13.93 60.27
N GLU A 27 -9.95 13.70 60.66
CA GLU A 27 -10.93 13.05 59.79
C GLU A 27 -11.13 13.81 58.49
N ALA A 28 -11.37 15.13 58.55
CA ALA A 28 -11.54 15.96 57.36
C ALA A 28 -10.35 15.88 56.39
N ILE A 29 -9.12 15.95 56.92
CA ILE A 29 -7.90 15.83 56.12
C ILE A 29 -7.76 14.42 55.52
N THR A 30 -8.16 13.37 56.23
CA THR A 30 -8.14 12.01 55.66
C THR A 30 -9.16 11.81 54.54
N GLU A 31 -10.33 12.45 54.64
CA GLU A 31 -11.36 12.46 53.61
C GLU A 31 -10.84 13.17 52.34
N GLU A 32 -10.24 14.36 52.50
CA GLU A 32 -9.63 15.09 51.39
C GLU A 32 -8.49 14.30 50.73
N ARG A 33 -7.65 13.64 51.54
CA ARG A 33 -6.58 12.79 51.03
C ARG A 33 -7.11 11.64 50.18
N LYS A 34 -8.22 11.00 50.58
CA LYS A 34 -8.87 9.95 49.77
C LYS A 34 -9.36 10.50 48.43
N ILE A 35 -9.96 11.69 48.43
CA ILE A 35 -10.44 12.34 47.21
C ILE A 35 -9.28 12.66 46.26
N VAL A 36 -8.20 13.22 46.78
CA VAL A 36 -6.99 13.52 46.00
C VAL A 36 -6.37 12.24 45.44
N GLN A 37 -6.31 11.18 46.23
CA GLN A 37 -5.77 9.89 45.80
C GLN A 37 -6.64 9.23 44.73
N ALA A 38 -7.97 9.35 44.83
CA ALA A 38 -8.89 8.92 43.77
C ALA A 38 -8.67 9.70 42.47
N LYS A 39 -8.53 11.03 42.54
CA LYS A 39 -8.22 11.87 41.37
C LYS A 39 -6.86 11.53 40.75
N LEU A 40 -5.84 11.27 41.57
CA LEU A 40 -4.51 10.86 41.09
C LEU A 40 -4.58 9.54 40.31
N SER A 41 -5.33 8.56 40.83
CA SER A 41 -5.52 7.27 40.14
C SER A 41 -6.25 7.42 38.80
N ALA A 42 -7.21 8.34 38.72
CA ALA A 42 -7.91 8.65 37.47
C ALA A 42 -6.96 9.28 36.44
N TYR A 43 -6.10 10.22 36.86
CA TYR A 43 -5.09 10.81 35.98
C TYR A 43 -4.04 9.81 35.50
N GLN A 44 -3.56 8.90 36.35
CA GLN A 44 -2.65 7.83 35.93
C GLN A 44 -3.27 6.90 34.89
N ASN A 45 -4.57 6.61 35.00
CA ASN A 45 -5.28 5.82 33.98
C ASN A 45 -5.41 6.56 32.64
N ILE A 46 -5.59 7.89 32.67
CA ILE A 46 -5.63 8.71 31.45
C ILE A 46 -4.24 8.78 30.81
N GLU A 47 -3.19 8.96 31.60
CA GLU A 47 -1.80 8.99 31.13
C GLU A 47 -1.41 7.71 30.40
N ARG A 48 -1.71 6.54 30.99
CA ARG A 48 -1.48 5.23 30.35
C ARG A 48 -2.21 5.09 29.01
N LYS A 49 -3.47 5.55 28.92
CA LYS A 49 -4.23 5.51 27.66
C LYS A 49 -3.61 6.42 26.59
N PHE A 50 -3.08 7.58 27.00
CA PHE A 50 -2.40 8.50 26.09
C PHE A 50 -1.06 7.96 25.58
N GLU A 51 -0.26 7.32 26.43
CA GLU A 51 0.97 6.65 26.01
C GLU A 51 0.71 5.54 24.99
N VAL A 52 -0.30 4.70 25.24
CA VAL A 52 -0.68 3.63 24.31
C VAL A 52 -1.14 4.21 22.97
N ALA A 53 -1.94 5.28 22.98
CA ALA A 53 -2.36 5.96 21.76
C ALA A 53 -1.20 6.62 21.00
N SER A 54 -0.20 7.16 21.71
CA SER A 54 1.01 7.76 21.12
C SER A 54 1.89 6.70 20.45
N SER A 55 2.13 5.59 21.13
CA SER A 55 2.90 4.46 20.62
C SER A 55 2.21 3.80 19.43
N TYR A 56 0.89 3.61 19.50
CA TYR A 56 0.09 3.11 18.39
C TYR A 56 0.18 4.05 17.18
N ARG A 57 0.04 5.37 17.38
CA ARG A 57 0.20 6.34 16.30
C ARG A 57 1.57 6.24 15.64
N LYS A 58 2.66 6.16 16.42
CA LYS A 58 4.02 6.01 15.87
C LYS A 58 4.16 4.74 15.03
N LEU A 59 3.70 3.59 15.55
CA LEU A 59 3.72 2.32 14.82
C LEU A 59 2.88 2.37 13.54
N LEU A 60 1.73 3.05 13.57
CA LEU A 60 0.87 3.20 12.40
C LEU A 60 1.53 4.06 11.33
N THR A 61 2.22 5.14 11.72
CA THR A 61 3.03 5.94 10.79
C THR A 61 4.15 5.11 10.19
N GLU A 62 4.87 4.31 10.99
CA GLU A 62 5.94 3.42 10.52
C GLU A 62 5.42 2.31 9.60
N ALA A 63 4.27 1.72 9.90
CA ALA A 63 3.63 0.73 9.05
C ALA A 63 3.21 1.35 7.70
N THR A 64 2.68 2.58 7.72
CA THR A 64 2.27 3.29 6.51
C THR A 64 3.48 3.65 5.63
N THR A 65 4.58 4.13 6.22
CA THR A 65 5.80 4.43 5.46
C THR A 65 6.43 3.16 4.89
N LEU A 66 6.44 2.06 5.66
CA LEU A 66 6.91 0.76 5.18
C LEU A 66 6.05 0.25 4.02
N GLN A 67 4.73 0.36 4.14
CA GLN A 67 3.78 -0.02 3.09
C GLN A 67 3.99 0.79 1.80
N ASN A 68 4.19 2.11 1.90
CA ASN A 68 4.50 2.94 0.72
C ASN A 68 5.81 2.50 0.06
N SER A 69 6.85 2.25 0.84
CA SER A 69 8.14 1.78 0.32
C SER A 69 8.06 0.39 -0.32
N TYR A 70 7.20 -0.48 0.23
CA TYR A 70 6.92 -1.79 -0.34
C TYR A 70 6.22 -1.65 -1.69
N TYR A 71 5.22 -0.77 -1.81
CA TYR A 71 4.54 -0.53 -3.08
C TYR A 71 5.44 0.10 -4.14
N GLU A 72 6.32 1.04 -3.77
CA GLU A 72 7.32 1.57 -4.71
C GLU A 72 8.22 0.46 -5.25
N LYS A 73 8.82 -0.34 -4.36
CA LYS A 73 9.70 -1.45 -4.75
C LYS A 73 8.97 -2.55 -5.52
N MET A 74 7.72 -2.83 -5.15
CA MET A 74 6.89 -3.79 -5.88
C MET A 74 6.55 -3.27 -7.27
N ASN A 75 6.20 -2.00 -7.42
CA ASN A 75 5.97 -1.38 -8.73
C ASN A 75 7.24 -1.37 -9.59
N GLU A 76 8.40 -1.07 -9.01
CA GLU A 76 9.68 -1.17 -9.72
C GLU A 76 9.97 -2.60 -10.18
N SER A 77 9.81 -3.60 -9.31
CA SER A 77 10.03 -5.00 -9.66
C SER A 77 8.98 -5.57 -10.63
N MET A 78 7.75 -5.05 -10.61
CA MET A 78 6.67 -5.50 -11.49
C MET A 78 6.73 -4.86 -12.87
N ARG A 79 7.28 -3.65 -13.01
CA ARG A 79 7.61 -3.06 -14.32
C ARG A 79 8.44 -4.01 -15.18
N ASP A 80 9.43 -4.67 -14.58
CA ASP A 80 10.29 -5.64 -15.28
C ASP A 80 9.57 -6.92 -15.74
N ARG A 81 8.39 -7.22 -15.18
CA ARG A 81 7.62 -8.44 -15.50
C ARG A 81 6.39 -8.21 -16.38
N GLY A 82 6.06 -6.97 -16.71
CA GLY A 82 4.89 -6.63 -17.52
C GLY A 82 3.53 -6.84 -16.83
N TYR A 83 3.53 -7.02 -15.50
CA TYR A 83 2.32 -7.03 -14.68
C TYR A 83 2.08 -5.63 -14.13
N TYR A 84 0.87 -5.11 -14.29
CA TYR A 84 0.48 -3.83 -13.72
C TYR A 84 -0.54 -4.06 -12.61
N ASP A 85 -0.05 -4.09 -11.38
CA ASP A 85 -0.89 -4.18 -10.19
C ASP A 85 -1.28 -2.76 -9.76
N ARG A 86 -2.59 -2.52 -9.62
CA ARG A 86 -3.14 -1.28 -9.08
C ARG A 86 -4.00 -1.62 -7.88
N VAL A 87 -3.60 -1.09 -6.73
CA VAL A 87 -4.44 -1.09 -5.53
C VAL A 87 -5.44 0.05 -5.69
N ALA A 88 -6.70 -0.19 -5.32
CA ALA A 88 -7.71 0.86 -5.31
C ALA A 88 -7.29 1.99 -4.34
N GLU A 89 -7.17 3.23 -4.85
CA GLU A 89 -6.95 4.39 -4.00
C GLU A 89 -8.25 4.73 -3.26
N LEU A 90 -8.23 4.52 -1.94
CA LEU A 90 -9.36 4.79 -1.06
C LEU A 90 -9.46 6.29 -0.79
N THR A 91 -10.64 6.86 -1.05
CA THR A 91 -10.97 8.24 -0.70
C THR A 91 -11.05 8.44 0.81
N GLU A 92 -10.93 9.68 1.29
CA GLU A 92 -11.02 10.02 2.72
C GLU A 92 -12.35 9.55 3.36
N GLY A 93 -13.44 9.57 2.59
CA GLY A 93 -14.74 9.05 3.03
C GLY A 93 -14.77 7.53 3.20
N GLU A 94 -14.09 6.78 2.32
CA GLU A 94 -13.97 5.32 2.40
C GLU A 94 -13.05 4.93 3.56
N GLN A 95 -11.95 5.66 3.75
CA GLN A 95 -11.04 5.51 4.89
C GLN A 95 -11.76 5.74 6.22
N LEU A 96 -12.61 6.76 6.32
CA LEU A 96 -13.41 7.03 7.51
C LEU A 96 -14.40 5.91 7.82
N LYS A 97 -15.06 5.33 6.81
CA LYS A 97 -15.97 4.18 7.00
C LYS A 97 -15.23 2.93 7.47
N ILE A 98 -14.05 2.67 6.90
CA ILE A 98 -13.19 1.54 7.32
C ILE A 98 -12.74 1.76 8.76
N MET A 99 -12.25 2.96 9.09
CA MET A 99 -11.82 3.31 10.44
C MET A 99 -12.96 3.19 11.44
N GLN A 100 -14.18 3.60 11.08
CA GLN A 100 -15.36 3.45 11.93
C GLN A 100 -15.67 1.97 12.22
N ARG A 101 -15.54 1.07 11.24
CA ARG A 101 -15.74 -0.38 11.44
C ARG A 101 -14.66 -1.01 12.30
N ILE A 102 -13.40 -0.61 12.10
CA ILE A 102 -12.28 -1.07 12.95
C ILE A 102 -12.49 -0.61 14.40
N LEU A 103 -12.91 0.65 14.61
CA LEU A 103 -13.20 1.18 15.94
C LEU A 103 -14.42 0.49 16.62
N LEU A 104 -15.29 -0.12 15.82
CA LEU A 104 -16.43 -0.91 16.29
C LEU A 104 -16.09 -2.41 16.46
N GLU A 105 -14.83 -2.80 16.29
CA GLU A 105 -14.33 -4.19 16.33
C GLU A 105 -15.02 -5.13 15.32
N ASP A 106 -15.62 -4.59 14.26
CA ASP A 106 -16.33 -5.34 13.23
C ASP A 106 -15.46 -5.55 11.96
N GLU A 107 -14.21 -5.97 12.16
CA GLU A 107 -13.26 -6.22 11.07
C GLU A 107 -13.69 -7.40 10.18
N ALA A 108 -14.40 -8.37 10.78
CA ALA A 108 -14.93 -9.53 10.06
C ALA A 108 -16.02 -9.15 9.04
N SER A 109 -16.62 -7.96 9.15
CA SER A 109 -17.57 -7.44 8.15
C SER A 109 -16.90 -6.90 6.88
N LEU A 110 -15.56 -6.72 6.86
CA LEU A 110 -14.78 -6.27 5.70
C LEU A 110 -14.58 -7.41 4.67
N THR A 111 -15.62 -8.19 4.43
CA THR A 111 -15.65 -9.26 3.42
C THR A 111 -16.00 -8.71 2.04
N GLN A 112 -15.65 -9.45 0.99
CA GLN A 112 -15.75 -9.03 -0.41
C GLN A 112 -17.12 -8.44 -0.80
N GLU A 113 -18.23 -9.02 -0.34
CA GLU A 113 -19.59 -8.57 -0.69
C GLU A 113 -20.01 -7.28 0.03
N ASN A 114 -19.70 -7.15 1.32
CA ASN A 114 -20.03 -5.95 2.09
C ASN A 114 -19.13 -4.77 1.71
N MET A 115 -17.87 -5.05 1.40
CA MET A 115 -16.88 -4.07 0.95
C MET A 115 -17.30 -3.34 -0.34
N LEU A 116 -17.67 -4.10 -1.37
CA LEU A 116 -18.04 -3.58 -2.70
C LEU A 116 -19.37 -2.80 -2.70
N ASN A 117 -20.24 -3.05 -1.73
CA ASN A 117 -21.58 -2.46 -1.67
C ASN A 117 -21.69 -1.30 -0.67
N GLU A 118 -20.99 -1.38 0.47
CA GLU A 118 -21.17 -0.42 1.57
C GLU A 118 -20.03 0.59 1.70
N ILE A 119 -18.82 0.16 1.34
CA ILE A 119 -17.61 0.96 1.55
C ILE A 119 -17.20 1.64 0.26
N ILE A 120 -16.96 0.89 -0.82
CA ILE A 120 -16.40 1.43 -2.08
C ILE A 120 -17.47 2.16 -2.92
N ASP A 121 -17.19 3.40 -3.31
CA ASP A 121 -17.97 4.10 -4.32
C ASP A 121 -17.58 3.62 -5.73
N ARG A 122 -18.48 2.85 -6.35
CA ARG A 122 -18.28 2.27 -7.68
C ARG A 122 -18.03 3.33 -8.76
N LYS A 123 -18.60 4.54 -8.64
CA LYS A 123 -18.40 5.60 -9.64
C LYS A 123 -16.99 6.14 -9.57
N HIS A 124 -16.53 6.47 -8.37
CA HIS A 124 -15.17 6.96 -8.15
C HIS A 124 -14.13 5.92 -8.58
N LEU A 125 -14.34 4.66 -8.21
CA LEU A 125 -13.45 3.59 -8.61
C LEU A 125 -13.40 3.45 -10.14
N LYS A 126 -14.55 3.52 -10.83
CA LYS A 126 -14.60 3.47 -12.30
C LYS A 126 -13.82 4.62 -12.95
N GLU A 127 -13.95 5.84 -12.44
CA GLU A 127 -13.17 7.00 -12.90
C GLU A 127 -11.68 6.81 -12.68
N TYR A 128 -11.28 6.30 -11.51
CA TYR A 128 -9.88 5.97 -11.21
C TYR A 128 -9.33 4.91 -12.18
N LEU A 129 -10.09 3.85 -12.44
CA LEU A 129 -9.71 2.77 -13.36
C LEU A 129 -9.61 3.26 -14.80
N SER A 130 -10.55 4.09 -15.25
CA SER A 130 -10.48 4.78 -16.54
C SER A 130 -9.18 5.59 -16.65
N GLY A 131 -8.84 6.37 -15.62
CA GLY A 131 -7.59 7.13 -15.56
C GLY A 131 -6.35 6.24 -15.61
N ALA A 132 -6.35 5.14 -14.85
CA ALA A 132 -5.25 4.17 -14.84
C ALA A 132 -5.08 3.47 -16.21
N LEU A 133 -6.18 3.12 -16.87
CA LEU A 133 -6.18 2.56 -18.23
C LEU A 133 -5.71 3.59 -19.28
N GLY A 134 -5.96 4.87 -19.04
CA GLY A 134 -5.51 5.96 -19.90
C GLY A 134 -4.00 6.03 -20.08
N ILE A 135 -3.22 5.56 -19.10
CA ILE A 135 -1.76 5.47 -19.19
C ILE A 135 -1.34 4.56 -20.35
N PHE A 136 -2.06 3.44 -20.54
CA PHE A 136 -1.77 2.49 -21.62
C PHE A 136 -2.07 3.04 -23.01
N ARG A 137 -2.66 4.23 -23.16
CA ARG A 137 -2.79 4.87 -24.47
C ARG A 137 -1.43 5.18 -25.10
N ILE A 138 -0.39 5.35 -24.28
CA ILE A 138 0.97 5.73 -24.72
C ILE A 138 1.82 4.47 -24.93
N PRO A 139 2.30 4.18 -26.16
CA PRO A 139 3.08 2.98 -26.47
C PRO A 139 4.34 2.76 -25.64
N ALA A 140 5.01 3.85 -25.25
CA ALA A 140 6.19 3.83 -24.39
C ALA A 140 5.92 3.13 -23.03
N THR A 141 4.68 3.15 -22.54
CA THR A 141 4.34 2.51 -21.25
C THR A 141 4.43 0.99 -21.30
N MET A 142 4.31 0.40 -22.50
CA MET A 142 4.53 -1.02 -22.76
C MET A 142 5.98 -1.30 -23.23
N GLY A 143 6.85 -0.29 -23.30
CA GLY A 143 8.21 -0.39 -23.84
C GLY A 143 8.26 -0.51 -25.36
N LEU A 144 7.16 -0.15 -26.05
CA LEU A 144 7.01 -0.27 -27.49
C LEU A 144 7.06 1.09 -28.17
N THR A 145 7.62 1.12 -29.37
CA THR A 145 7.69 2.32 -30.20
C THR A 145 6.31 2.77 -30.66
N ALA A 146 6.15 4.07 -30.89
CA ALA A 146 4.88 4.65 -31.35
C ALA A 146 4.39 4.12 -32.71
N GLU A 147 5.29 3.54 -33.50
CA GLU A 147 5.03 2.96 -34.83
C GLU A 147 4.48 1.54 -34.75
N TYR A 148 4.62 0.86 -33.60
CA TYR A 148 4.21 -0.52 -33.44
C TYR A 148 2.70 -0.68 -33.60
N ARG A 149 2.28 -1.62 -34.45
CA ARG A 149 0.89 -2.01 -34.62
C ARG A 149 0.78 -3.53 -34.73
N THR A 150 -0.25 -4.11 -34.13
CA THR A 150 -0.49 -5.55 -34.11
C THR A 150 -1.90 -5.92 -34.59
N ASP A 151 -2.06 -7.18 -34.97
CA ASP A 151 -3.34 -7.81 -35.30
C ASP A 151 -4.04 -8.36 -34.06
N TYR A 152 -3.30 -8.63 -32.99
CA TYR A 152 -3.79 -9.35 -31.81
C TYR A 152 -3.19 -8.76 -30.54
N LEU A 153 -4.07 -8.38 -29.62
CA LEU A 153 -3.71 -7.91 -28.30
C LEU A 153 -4.58 -8.66 -27.29
N TRP A 154 -3.93 -9.25 -26.30
CA TRP A 154 -4.59 -9.95 -25.22
C TRP A 154 -4.49 -9.10 -23.96
N PHE A 155 -5.64 -8.69 -23.46
CA PHE A 155 -5.79 -7.97 -22.20
C PHE A 155 -6.46 -8.88 -21.18
N THR A 156 -5.77 -9.18 -20.08
CA THR A 156 -6.35 -9.94 -18.97
C THR A 156 -6.52 -9.01 -17.78
N VAL A 157 -7.74 -8.96 -17.26
CA VAL A 157 -8.11 -8.19 -16.07
C VAL A 157 -8.43 -9.16 -14.96
N VAL A 158 -7.79 -8.98 -13.82
CA VAL A 158 -8.15 -9.65 -12.58
C VAL A 158 -8.82 -8.63 -11.68
N SER A 159 -10.11 -8.79 -11.45
CA SER A 159 -10.93 -7.86 -10.68
C SER A 159 -11.90 -8.60 -9.75
N PRO A 160 -12.28 -8.00 -8.61
CA PRO A 160 -13.40 -8.48 -7.81
C PRO A 160 -14.69 -8.56 -8.64
N ARG A 161 -15.56 -9.53 -8.32
CA ARG A 161 -16.81 -9.78 -9.05
C ARG A 161 -17.71 -8.56 -9.10
N GLY A 162 -18.23 -8.24 -10.28
CA GLY A 162 -19.22 -7.18 -10.48
C GLY A 162 -18.65 -5.77 -10.49
N LEU A 163 -17.32 -5.63 -10.54
CA LEU A 163 -16.63 -4.36 -10.67
C LEU A 163 -16.32 -4.01 -12.14
N TRP A 164 -16.07 -5.02 -12.97
CA TRP A 164 -15.79 -4.85 -14.39
C TRP A 164 -17.08 -4.82 -15.20
N ASP A 165 -17.36 -3.67 -15.82
CA ASP A 165 -18.56 -3.45 -16.61
C ASP A 165 -18.26 -3.39 -18.12
N LYS A 166 -19.30 -3.54 -18.94
CA LYS A 166 -19.21 -3.39 -20.41
C LYS A 166 -18.70 -2.02 -20.84
N ASP A 167 -18.94 -0.98 -20.04
CA ASP A 167 -18.42 0.36 -20.32
C ASP A 167 -16.90 0.38 -20.20
N LEU A 168 -16.34 -0.22 -19.14
CA LEU A 168 -14.89 -0.34 -18.94
C LEU A 168 -14.25 -1.21 -20.03
N ASP A 169 -14.93 -2.27 -20.49
CA ASP A 169 -14.50 -3.07 -21.63
C ASP A 169 -14.39 -2.23 -22.92
N SER A 170 -15.38 -1.37 -23.17
CA SER A 170 -15.38 -0.48 -24.34
C SER A 170 -14.31 0.61 -24.25
N GLU A 171 -14.08 1.13 -23.05
CA GLU A 171 -13.09 2.16 -22.78
C GLU A 171 -11.67 1.60 -22.89
N ALA A 172 -11.41 0.42 -22.33
CA ALA A 172 -10.15 -0.30 -22.49
C ALA A 172 -9.82 -0.56 -23.97
N LYS A 173 -10.82 -1.00 -24.77
CA LYS A 173 -10.66 -1.16 -26.22
C LYS A 173 -10.35 0.16 -26.93
N THR A 174 -10.94 1.26 -26.48
CA THR A 174 -10.68 2.59 -27.03
C THR A 174 -9.26 3.05 -26.70
N MET A 175 -8.80 2.87 -25.47
CA MET A 175 -7.44 3.24 -25.05
C MET A 175 -6.38 2.40 -25.77
N LEU A 176 -6.63 1.10 -25.96
CA LEU A 176 -5.72 0.17 -26.63
C LEU A 176 -5.86 0.17 -28.16
N SER A 177 -6.81 0.92 -28.72
CA SER A 177 -7.00 1.02 -30.18
C SER A 177 -5.76 1.54 -30.91
N GLY A 178 -4.94 2.35 -30.24
CA GLY A 178 -3.69 2.88 -30.77
C GLY A 178 -2.66 1.81 -31.17
N TYR A 179 -2.75 0.60 -30.63
CA TYR A 179 -1.84 -0.51 -30.92
C TYR A 179 -2.29 -1.40 -32.06
N VAL A 180 -3.50 -1.19 -32.58
CA VAL A 180 -4.14 -2.15 -33.47
C VAL A 180 -4.10 -1.65 -34.91
N SER A 181 -3.76 -2.54 -35.85
CA SER A 181 -3.75 -2.21 -37.29
C SER A 181 -5.14 -2.29 -37.95
N LYS A 182 -6.04 -3.08 -37.36
CA LYS A 182 -7.40 -3.40 -37.83
C LYS A 182 -8.46 -2.89 -36.84
N ASP A 183 -9.72 -3.27 -37.05
CA ASP A 183 -10.80 -3.00 -36.10
C ASP A 183 -10.40 -3.44 -34.68
N ALA A 184 -10.46 -2.51 -33.73
CA ALA A 184 -10.12 -2.74 -32.32
C ALA A 184 -10.97 -3.87 -31.71
N SER A 185 -12.25 -3.97 -32.08
CA SER A 185 -13.18 -4.96 -31.55
C SER A 185 -12.86 -6.42 -31.92
N LYS A 186 -12.14 -6.64 -33.02
CA LYS A 186 -11.76 -7.99 -33.50
C LYS A 186 -10.35 -8.40 -33.08
N SER A 187 -9.53 -7.42 -32.73
CA SER A 187 -8.10 -7.59 -32.49
C SER A 187 -7.76 -7.58 -31.00
N ILE A 188 -8.60 -6.95 -30.17
CA ILE A 188 -8.41 -6.85 -28.72
C ILE A 188 -9.30 -7.87 -28.02
N TYR A 189 -8.67 -8.81 -27.33
CA TYR A 189 -9.34 -9.83 -26.54
C TYR A 189 -9.20 -9.49 -25.07
N ILE A 190 -10.33 -9.17 -24.44
CA ILE A 190 -10.40 -8.88 -23.01
C ILE A 190 -10.89 -10.14 -22.29
N ARG A 191 -10.10 -10.62 -21.33
CA ARG A 191 -10.45 -11.73 -20.45
C ARG A 191 -10.55 -11.23 -19.02
N GLU A 192 -11.73 -11.34 -18.44
CA GLU A 192 -11.95 -11.10 -17.02
C GLU A 192 -11.68 -12.38 -16.22
N VAL A 193 -10.99 -12.24 -15.09
CA VAL A 193 -10.72 -13.29 -14.11
C VAL A 193 -11.13 -12.77 -12.74
N ASP A 194 -11.95 -13.55 -12.03
CA ASP A 194 -12.39 -13.19 -10.70
C ASP A 194 -11.21 -13.19 -9.70
N SER A 195 -11.03 -12.09 -8.98
CA SER A 195 -10.11 -12.00 -7.85
C SER A 195 -10.77 -12.48 -6.56
N THR A 196 -10.00 -13.20 -5.73
CA THR A 196 -10.36 -13.46 -4.33
C THR A 196 -10.04 -12.28 -3.41
N ASP A 197 -9.15 -11.38 -3.84
CA ASP A 197 -8.80 -10.17 -3.09
C ASP A 197 -9.72 -9.00 -3.50
N PRO A 198 -10.47 -8.38 -2.57
CA PRO A 198 -11.35 -7.25 -2.87
C PRO A 198 -10.61 -5.93 -3.17
N TRP A 199 -9.33 -5.80 -2.84
CA TRP A 199 -8.62 -4.51 -2.86
C TRP A 199 -7.71 -4.31 -4.08
N THR A 200 -7.24 -5.41 -4.66
CA THR A 200 -6.24 -5.38 -5.73
C THR A 200 -6.87 -5.68 -7.07
N MET A 201 -6.57 -4.82 -8.04
CA MET A 201 -6.81 -5.09 -9.45
C MET A 201 -5.50 -5.30 -10.17
N ARG A 202 -5.46 -6.31 -11.03
CA ARG A 202 -4.26 -6.63 -11.82
C ARG A 202 -4.59 -6.61 -13.30
N PHE A 203 -3.74 -5.92 -14.05
CA PHE A 203 -3.80 -5.87 -15.50
C PHE A 203 -2.59 -6.57 -16.09
N LEU A 204 -2.84 -7.38 -17.11
CA LEU A 204 -1.81 -8.00 -17.93
C LEU A 204 -2.13 -7.72 -19.40
N ILE A 205 -1.20 -7.06 -20.08
CA ILE A 205 -1.34 -6.73 -21.50
C ILE A 205 -0.27 -7.47 -22.28
N ILE A 206 -0.68 -8.28 -23.24
CA ILE A 206 0.21 -9.05 -24.11
C ILE A 206 -0.05 -8.62 -25.55
N ALA A 207 0.94 -7.98 -26.17
CA ALA A 207 0.91 -7.62 -27.57
C ALA A 207 1.60 -8.68 -28.43
N ALA A 208 0.92 -9.15 -29.50
CA ALA A 208 1.46 -10.22 -30.34
C ALA A 208 2.40 -9.68 -31.44
N LYS A 209 3.38 -10.49 -31.86
CA LYS A 209 4.27 -10.22 -33.01
C LYS A 209 5.14 -8.95 -32.89
N ALA A 210 5.53 -8.55 -31.68
CA ALA A 210 6.53 -7.49 -31.51
C ALA A 210 7.90 -7.95 -32.05
N ARG A 211 8.54 -7.12 -32.88
CA ARG A 211 9.93 -7.33 -33.33
C ARG A 211 10.88 -6.56 -32.41
N ILE A 212 12.15 -6.95 -32.45
CA ILE A 212 13.20 -6.29 -31.66
C ILE A 212 13.28 -4.78 -31.98
N ASN A 213 13.09 -4.40 -33.24
CA ASN A 213 13.08 -2.99 -33.66
C ASN A 213 11.87 -2.18 -33.16
N ASP A 214 10.82 -2.88 -32.71
CA ASP A 214 9.62 -2.25 -32.18
C ASP A 214 9.78 -1.92 -30.68
N LEU A 215 10.85 -2.38 -30.03
CA LEU A 215 11.19 -2.05 -28.64
C LEU A 215 11.89 -0.69 -28.57
N GLU A 216 11.40 0.19 -27.69
CA GLU A 216 11.96 1.54 -27.52
C GLU A 216 13.39 1.51 -26.99
N THR A 217 13.64 0.69 -25.97
CA THR A 217 14.97 0.48 -25.39
C THR A 217 15.97 -0.05 -26.41
N PHE A 218 15.53 -0.87 -27.36
CA PHE A 218 16.44 -1.39 -28.39
C PHE A 218 16.93 -0.29 -29.34
N LYS A 219 16.06 0.65 -29.72
CA LYS A 219 16.47 1.80 -30.54
C LYS A 219 17.52 2.66 -29.81
N GLU A 220 17.32 2.90 -28.50
CA GLU A 220 18.30 3.62 -27.69
C GLU A 220 19.63 2.86 -27.58
N MET A 221 19.56 1.54 -27.34
CA MET A 221 20.75 0.68 -27.28
C MET A 221 21.50 0.64 -28.61
N ASP A 222 20.81 0.56 -29.75
CA ASP A 222 21.44 0.56 -31.07
C ASP A 222 22.14 1.89 -31.36
N ILE A 223 21.54 3.02 -30.96
CA ILE A 223 22.19 4.34 -31.07
C ILE A 223 23.47 4.39 -30.22
N LEU A 224 23.40 3.96 -28.97
CA LEU A 224 24.57 3.93 -28.07
C LEU A 224 25.67 2.97 -28.55
N TYR A 225 25.26 1.81 -29.07
CA TYR A 225 26.17 0.85 -29.69
C TYR A 225 26.85 1.46 -30.91
N ASN A 226 26.11 2.17 -31.77
CA ASN A 226 26.66 2.79 -32.97
C ASN A 226 27.55 4.01 -32.67
N GLN A 227 27.39 4.65 -31.51
CA GLN A 227 28.24 5.76 -31.04
C GLN A 227 29.51 5.32 -30.32
N THR A 228 29.55 4.12 -29.75
CA THR A 228 30.71 3.60 -29.02
C THR A 228 31.86 3.24 -29.96
N THR A 229 33.09 3.37 -29.45
CA THR A 229 34.31 3.10 -30.20
C THR A 229 34.49 1.61 -30.49
N GLN A 230 35.27 1.27 -31.52
CA GLN A 230 35.53 -0.13 -31.89
C GLN A 230 36.19 -0.93 -30.74
N GLY A 231 37.02 -0.28 -29.92
CA GLY A 231 37.65 -0.91 -28.76
C GLY A 231 36.66 -1.28 -27.65
N GLU A 232 35.74 -0.38 -27.32
CA GLU A 232 34.69 -0.62 -26.31
C GLU A 232 33.70 -1.70 -26.75
N ARG A 233 33.35 -1.72 -28.04
CA ARG A 233 32.53 -2.80 -28.61
C ARG A 233 33.22 -4.15 -28.46
N LEU A 234 34.51 -4.22 -28.78
CA LEU A 234 35.26 -5.47 -28.69
C LEU A 234 35.40 -5.96 -27.24
N LEU A 235 35.57 -5.05 -26.29
CA LEU A 235 35.58 -5.36 -24.86
C LEU A 235 34.21 -5.87 -24.38
N SER A 236 33.13 -5.25 -24.84
CA SER A 236 31.75 -5.68 -24.55
C SER A 236 31.45 -7.07 -25.12
N HIS A 237 31.90 -7.35 -26.35
CA HIS A 237 31.82 -8.69 -26.97
C HIS A 237 32.66 -9.73 -26.22
N SER A 238 33.86 -9.37 -25.77
CA SER A 238 34.70 -10.24 -24.94
C SER A 238 34.01 -10.61 -23.63
N TYR A 239 33.38 -9.63 -22.96
CA TYR A 239 32.60 -9.88 -21.75
C TYR A 239 31.40 -10.80 -21.98
N LEU A 240 30.66 -10.61 -23.09
CA LEU A 240 29.55 -11.49 -23.46
C LEU A 240 30.01 -12.93 -23.73
N LEU A 241 31.18 -13.10 -24.35
CA LEU A 241 31.79 -14.41 -24.57
C LEU A 241 32.19 -15.10 -23.25
N GLU A 242 32.73 -14.36 -22.28
CA GLU A 242 33.04 -14.88 -20.94
C GLU A 242 31.79 -15.34 -20.17
N GLN A 243 30.65 -14.68 -20.41
CA GLN A 243 29.36 -15.09 -19.87
C GLN A 243 28.73 -16.28 -20.62
N GLY A 244 29.38 -16.81 -21.66
CA GLY A 244 28.91 -17.95 -22.45
C GLY A 244 27.90 -17.58 -23.54
N VAL A 245 27.82 -16.31 -23.92
CA VAL A 245 26.94 -15.85 -25.01
C VAL A 245 27.73 -15.78 -26.30
N HIS A 246 27.51 -16.76 -27.19
CA HIS A 246 28.11 -16.76 -28.52
C HIS A 246 27.20 -16.07 -29.54
N VAL A 247 27.66 -14.96 -30.09
CA VAL A 247 27.00 -14.29 -31.23
C VAL A 247 27.45 -15.00 -32.52
N SER A 248 26.57 -15.83 -33.08
CA SER A 248 26.80 -16.40 -34.41
C SER A 248 26.58 -15.33 -35.49
N SER A 249 27.21 -15.48 -36.67
CA SER A 249 27.13 -14.51 -37.78
C SER A 249 25.70 -14.23 -38.28
N ASN A 250 24.70 -15.02 -37.85
CA ASN A 250 23.28 -14.83 -38.14
C ASN A 250 22.49 -14.14 -37.00
N HIS A 251 23.15 -13.58 -35.97
CA HIS A 251 22.50 -12.97 -34.80
C HIS A 251 21.57 -13.92 -34.01
N GLU A 252 21.73 -15.24 -34.17
CA GLU A 252 21.06 -16.22 -33.32
C GLU A 252 21.88 -16.43 -32.04
N LEU A 253 21.26 -16.15 -30.89
CA LEU A 253 21.80 -16.42 -29.56
C LEU A 253 21.71 -17.92 -29.28
N LYS A 254 22.84 -18.61 -29.26
CA LYS A 254 22.91 -20.00 -28.77
C LYS A 254 23.48 -19.98 -27.36
N SER A 255 22.66 -20.32 -26.36
CA SER A 255 23.14 -20.56 -25.01
C SER A 255 23.88 -21.90 -24.99
N THR A 256 25.19 -21.86 -24.77
CA THR A 256 25.96 -23.07 -24.42
C THR A 256 26.01 -23.16 -22.90
N THR A 257 25.57 -24.30 -22.36
CA THR A 257 25.76 -24.63 -20.95
C THR A 257 27.25 -24.62 -20.65
N LYS A 258 27.68 -23.83 -19.64
CA LYS A 258 29.04 -23.87 -19.12
C LYS A 258 29.35 -25.31 -18.75
N ILE A 259 30.32 -25.91 -19.45
CA ILE A 259 30.96 -27.13 -18.99
C ILE A 259 31.89 -26.66 -17.88
N GLU A 260 31.53 -26.93 -16.63
CA GLU A 260 32.42 -26.73 -15.50
C GLU A 260 33.63 -27.64 -15.71
N ASP A 261 34.81 -27.04 -15.85
CA ASP A 261 36.08 -27.76 -15.85
C ASP A 261 36.25 -28.39 -14.46
N THR A 262 35.87 -29.67 -14.33
CA THR A 262 36.33 -30.50 -13.22
C THR A 262 37.81 -30.77 -13.40
N ASN A 263 38.65 -30.07 -12.63
CA ASN A 263 39.99 -30.49 -12.24
C ASN A 263 40.20 -30.19 -10.75
#